data_AF-A0A6S6MIE7-F1
#
_entry.id   AF-A0A6S6MIE7-F1
#
_cell.length_a   1.000
_cell.length_b   1.000
_cell.length_c   1.000
_cell.angle_alpha   90.00
_cell.angle_beta   90.00
_cell.angle_gamma   90.00
#
_symmetry.space_group_name_H-M   'P 1'
#
loop_
_entity.id
_entity.type
_entity.pdbx_description
1 polymer ?
#
loop_
_entity_poly.entity_id
_entity_poly.type
_entity_poly.pdbx_seq_one_letter_code
_entity_poly.pdbx_strand_id
1 'polypeptide(L)' 'VHSGDIGNEIYSQWEGLPSLQLADEDSRLFAFYNLLHCLRRDSHKIDNYLKVLKCRLIHDSNC' A
#
# COMPACT_ATOMS: atom_id res chain seq x y z
N VAL A 1 18.91 -10.12 4.97
CA VAL A 1 18.51 -9.75 3.59
C VAL A 1 18.67 -10.99 2.73
N HIS A 2 17.62 -11.43 2.04
CA HIS A 2 17.68 -12.63 1.22
C HIS A 2 18.43 -12.32 -0.09
N SER A 3 19.51 -13.08 -0.37
CA SER A 3 20.20 -13.04 -1.66
C SER A 3 19.62 -14.15 -2.54
N GLY A 4 18.90 -13.79 -3.60
CA GLY A 4 18.39 -14.74 -4.60
C GLY A 4 16.88 -14.88 -4.72
N ASP A 5 16.08 -13.93 -4.24
CA ASP A 5 14.63 -13.93 -4.50
C ASP A 5 14.38 -13.46 -5.95
N ILE A 6 14.24 -14.42 -6.86
CA ILE A 6 13.76 -14.15 -8.22
C ILE A 6 12.23 -14.05 -8.10
N GLY A 7 11.77 -12.83 -7.81
CA GLY A 7 10.39 -12.56 -7.43
C GLY A 7 9.38 -13.05 -8.47
N ASN A 8 8.53 -13.99 -8.07
CA ASN A 8 7.24 -14.15 -8.72
C ASN A 8 6.37 -12.97 -8.24
N GLU A 9 6.25 -11.93 -9.06
CA GLU A 9 5.47 -10.73 -8.76
C GLU A 9 3.98 -11.07 -8.65
N ILE A 10 3.54 -11.42 -7.44
CA ILE A 10 2.14 -11.69 -7.12
C ILE A 10 1.64 -10.52 -6.28
N TYR A 11 1.05 -9.54 -6.95
CA TYR A 11 0.41 -8.38 -6.32
C TYR A 11 -1.09 -8.35 -6.65
N SER A 12 -1.88 -7.76 -5.76
CA SER A 12 -3.29 -7.54 -6.03
C SER A 12 -3.47 -6.50 -7.13
N GLN A 13 -4.19 -6.87 -8.19
CA GLN A 13 -4.57 -5.94 -9.25
C GLN A 13 -5.71 -5.04 -8.77
N TRP A 14 -5.61 -3.73 -9.02
CA TRP A 14 -6.65 -2.76 -8.68
C TRP A 14 -7.46 -2.39 -9.93
N GLU A 15 -8.75 -2.68 -9.91
CA GLU A 15 -9.67 -2.51 -11.04
C GLU A 15 -10.68 -1.36 -10.81
N GLY A 16 -10.31 -0.35 -10.01
CA GLY A 16 -11.22 0.73 -9.60
C GLY A 16 -11.30 1.92 -10.56
N LEU A 17 -10.60 1.87 -11.71
CA LEU A 17 -10.54 2.99 -12.67
C LEU A 17 -11.93 3.42 -13.19
N PRO A 18 -12.86 2.51 -13.56
CA PRO A 18 -14.18 2.92 -14.04
C PRO A 18 -14.94 3.79 -13.04
N SER A 19 -14.83 3.50 -11.73
CA SER A 19 -15.49 4.27 -10.67
C SER A 19 -14.95 5.70 -10.55
N LEU A 20 -13.69 5.94 -10.92
CA LEU A 20 -13.11 7.29 -10.93
C LEU A 20 -13.52 8.11 -12.15
N GLN A 21 -14.02 7.47 -13.21
CA GLN A 21 -14.40 8.10 -14.47
C GLN A 21 -15.93 8.26 -14.62
N LEU A 22 -16.69 7.97 -13.57
CA LEU A 22 -18.14 8.15 -13.55
C LEU A 22 -18.51 9.62 -13.81
N ALA A 23 -19.59 9.80 -14.58
CA ALA A 23 -20.19 11.12 -14.82
C ALA A 23 -20.89 11.64 -13.57
N ASP A 24 -21.46 10.74 -12.76
CA ASP A 24 -22.07 11.05 -11.47
C ASP A 24 -21.00 11.55 -10.49
N GLU A 25 -21.13 12.80 -10.06
CA GLU A 25 -20.13 13.48 -9.25
C GLU A 25 -19.99 12.85 -7.86
N ASP A 26 -21.10 12.53 -7.20
CA ASP A 26 -21.10 11.94 -5.86
C ASP A 26 -20.42 10.58 -5.84
N SER A 27 -20.75 9.70 -6.79
CA SER A 27 -20.10 8.39 -6.94
C SER A 27 -18.60 8.54 -7.23
N ARG A 28 -18.22 9.48 -8.09
CA ARG A 28 -16.82 9.75 -8.43
C ARG A 28 -16.05 10.27 -7.21
N LEU A 29 -16.59 11.24 -6.49
CA LEU A 29 -15.99 11.78 -5.26
C LEU A 29 -15.84 10.69 -4.19
N PHE A 30 -16.84 9.84 -4.02
CA PHE A 30 -16.76 8.69 -3.11
C PHE A 30 -15.66 7.70 -3.52
N ALA A 31 -15.50 7.41 -4.81
CA ALA A 31 -14.43 6.57 -5.31
C ALA A 31 -13.03 7.17 -5.05
N PHE A 32 -12.85 8.48 -5.27
CA PHE A 32 -11.61 9.18 -4.92
C PHE A 32 -11.33 9.18 -3.42
N TYR A 33 -12.35 9.41 -2.59
CA TYR A 33 -12.22 9.36 -1.14
C TYR A 33 -11.68 7.99 -0.69
N ASN A 34 -12.27 6.90 -1.18
CA ASN A 34 -11.83 5.55 -0.85
C ASN A 34 -10.40 5.27 -1.32
N LEU A 35 -10.04 5.72 -2.53
CA LEU A 35 -8.68 5.58 -3.06
C LEU A 35 -7.66 6.28 -2.15
N LEU A 36 -7.90 7.55 -1.81
CA LEU A 36 -6.99 8.32 -0.97
C LEU A 36 -6.94 7.78 0.47
N HIS A 37 -8.07 7.30 0.99
CA HIS A 37 -8.14 6.65 2.30
C HIS A 37 -7.28 5.38 2.34
N CYS A 38 -7.40 4.51 1.33
CA CYS A 38 -6.59 3.30 1.20
C CYS A 38 -5.11 3.64 1.05
N LEU A 39 -4.77 4.62 0.20
CA LEU A 39 -3.39 5.08 0.03
C LEU A 39 -2.79 5.52 1.38
N ARG A 40 -3.49 6.38 2.13
CA ARG A 40 -3.03 6.83 3.45
C ARG A 40 -2.78 5.66 4.40
N ARG A 41 -3.71 4.70 4.45
CA ARG A 41 -3.62 3.52 5.32
C ARG A 41 -2.43 2.64 4.93
N ASP A 42 -2.29 2.36 3.65
CA ASP A 42 -1.30 1.41 3.15
C ASP A 42 0.11 2.01 3.17
N SER A 43 0.26 3.32 2.91
CA SER A 43 1.52 4.04 3.14
C SER A 43 1.94 4.00 4.62
N HIS A 44 1.02 4.23 5.55
CA HIS A 44 1.31 4.12 6.98
C HIS A 44 1.69 2.69 7.39
N LYS A 45 1.07 1.67 6.78
CA LYS A 45 1.40 0.26 7.00
C LYS A 45 2.81 -0.08 6.51
N ILE A 46 3.18 0.37 5.31
CA ILE A 46 4.51 0.18 4.73
C ILE A 46 5.58 0.86 5.60
N ASP A 47 5.37 2.11 6.01
CA ASP A 47 6.30 2.83 6.90
C ASP A 47 6.52 2.07 8.22
N ASN A 48 5.46 1.60 8.87
CA ASN A 48 5.56 0.80 10.09
C ASN A 48 6.31 -0.51 9.87
N TYR A 49 6.05 -1.22 8.76
CA TYR A 49 6.78 -2.45 8.44
C TYR A 49 8.26 -2.18 8.20
N LEU A 50 8.61 -1.11 7.51
CA LEU A 50 10.01 -0.72 7.30
C LEU A 50 10.70 -0.36 8.62
N LYS A 51 10.01 0.35 9.54
CA LYS A 51 10.54 0.62 10.88
C LYS A 51 10.81 -0.65 11.67
N VAL A 52 9.86 -1.60 11.68
CA VAL A 52 10.03 -2.89 12.36
C VAL A 52 11.15 -3.72 11.72
N LEU A 53 11.20 -3.79 10.40
CA LEU A 53 12.26 -4.50 9.68
C LEU A 53 13.63 -3.90 9.95
N LYS A 54 13.75 -2.57 9.91
CA LYS A 54 14.97 -1.86 10.28
C LYS A 54 15.41 -2.23 11.70
N CYS A 55 14.47 -2.24 12.64
CA CYS A 55 14.74 -2.57 14.02
C CYS A 55 15.30 -3.99 14.20
N ARG A 56 14.66 -4.97 13.56
CA ARG A 56 15.07 -6.38 13.65
C ARG A 56 16.38 -6.64 12.94
N LEU A 57 16.59 -6.04 11.77
CA LEU A 57 17.74 -6.34 10.92
C LEU A 57 19.01 -5.59 11.30
N ILE A 58 18.90 -4.38 11.87
CA ILE A 58 20.05 -3.53 12.20
C ILE A 58 20.34 -3.52 13.70
N HIS A 59 19.29 -3.52 14.52
CA HIS A 59 19.42 -3.30 15.97
C HIS A 59 19.10 -4.54 16.81
N ASP A 60 18.93 -5.72 16.19
CA ASP A 60 18.53 -6.97 16.86
C ASP A 60 17.31 -6.78 17.80
N SER A 61 16.33 -6.01 17.33
CA SER A 61 15.11 -5.66 18.06
C SER A 61 15.29 -4.74 19.29
N ASN A 62 16.48 -4.17 19.51
CA ASN A 62 16.73 -3.16 20.54
C ASN A 62 16.56 -1.74 19.98
N CYS A 63 15.31 -1.38 19.73
CA CYS A 63 14.85 -0.03 19.37
C CYS A 63 13.84 0.45 20.42
#